data_AF-A0A954T8A4-F1
#
_entry.id   AF-A0A954T8A4-F1
#
_cell.length_a   1.000
_cell.length_b   1.000
_cell.length_c   1.000
_cell.angle_alpha   90.00
_cell.angle_beta   90.00
_cell.angle_gamma   90.00
#
_symmetry.space_group_name_H-M   'P 1'
#
loop_
_entity.id
_entity.type
_entity.pdbx_description
1 polymer ?
#
loop_
_entity_poly.entity_id
_entity_poly.type
_entity_poly.pdbx_seq_one_letter_code
_entity_poly.pdbx_strand_id
1 'polypeptide(L)'
;MAILALDIASLTDSLVNILTVAIGLGLVIFFHELGHFAVAKWCDVLVERFSIGFGPILWRKKWGETEYALSLIPFGGYVKMLGQDDMDPSQLSSEEIAENPRSYTAKNVAQRMGIISAGVIMNVITGLLFFMFAFRSGVDTTPAVVGDLQVGMPAWNAGMRSGDRIEAINDRKIEDFNDLMRATALSSGKLEIDAVRDDGQTYSVTLDPDITGTRRRIGVTPAEGLTIYKSQGSEIPSISPGSAATQASPALEPGDVVLAADSQPVTSAAELSQILSNHRADPLTLSVSRKTSEEDSSSMEEVDVTIPAAPFRTLGMTMEIGKIVAVQDHSPAAKAGLLKDDRLSKVDGQDIGGDIDPLHLPDYFGDRHGQEVVIEVKREAARGQAEIVSVTIVPDDRGGWVEPPTLENSPIAISSIGVAYHLQPAVLTVDQSATPE
;
A
#
# COMPACT_ATOMS: atom_id res chain seq x y z
N MET A 1 16.21 -16.89 -28.42
CA MET A 1 17.08 -16.25 -27.40
C MET A 1 16.24 -15.68 -26.27
N ALA A 2 15.30 -14.75 -26.50
CA ALA A 2 14.46 -14.16 -25.44
C ALA A 2 13.55 -15.15 -24.67
N ILE A 3 12.94 -16.12 -25.35
CA ILE A 3 12.05 -17.12 -24.72
C ILE A 3 12.82 -18.09 -23.79
N LEU A 4 14.07 -18.41 -24.14
CA LEU A 4 14.94 -19.25 -23.30
C LEU A 4 15.49 -18.47 -22.09
N ALA A 5 15.72 -17.16 -22.23
CA ALA A 5 16.19 -16.32 -21.13
C ALA A 5 15.11 -16.10 -20.06
N LEU A 6 13.84 -15.94 -20.45
CA LEU A 6 12.70 -15.78 -19.54
C LEU A 6 12.43 -17.04 -18.70
N ASP A 7 12.68 -18.21 -19.28
CA ASP A 7 12.52 -19.51 -18.60
C ASP A 7 13.70 -19.77 -17.65
N ILE A 8 14.93 -19.38 -18.03
CA ILE A 8 16.10 -19.50 -17.16
C ILE A 8 16.01 -18.55 -15.96
N ALA A 9 15.57 -17.30 -16.15
CA ALA A 9 15.42 -16.32 -15.07
C ALA A 9 14.40 -16.77 -14.00
N SER A 10 13.25 -17.29 -14.45
CA SER A 10 12.23 -17.83 -13.54
C SER A 10 12.68 -19.11 -12.83
N LEU A 11 13.46 -19.96 -13.50
CA LEU A 11 14.11 -21.13 -12.89
C LEU A 11 15.20 -20.72 -11.90
N THR A 12 15.97 -19.66 -12.16
CA THR A 12 16.97 -19.15 -11.22
C THR A 12 16.32 -18.55 -9.98
N ASP A 13 15.25 -17.77 -10.11
CA ASP A 13 14.50 -17.24 -8.97
C ASP A 13 13.90 -18.36 -8.13
N SER A 14 13.34 -19.38 -8.80
CA SER A 14 12.82 -20.58 -8.14
C SER A 14 13.91 -21.34 -7.39
N LEU A 15 15.10 -21.49 -7.99
CA LEU A 15 16.23 -22.16 -7.36
C LEU A 15 16.78 -21.37 -6.17
N VAL A 16 16.86 -20.03 -6.29
CA VAL A 16 17.27 -19.14 -5.19
C VAL A 16 16.26 -19.25 -4.03
N ASN A 17 14.97 -19.25 -4.32
CA ASN A 17 13.93 -19.42 -3.30
C ASN A 17 14.03 -20.80 -2.61
N ILE A 18 14.19 -21.88 -3.38
CA ILE A 18 14.38 -23.23 -2.84
C ILE A 18 15.63 -23.30 -1.95
N LEU A 19 16.74 -22.72 -2.40
CA LEU A 19 17.98 -22.67 -1.64
C LEU A 19 17.85 -21.80 -0.38
N THR A 20 17.11 -20.70 -0.45
CA THR A 20 16.84 -19.83 0.70
C THR A 20 16.00 -20.54 1.75
N VAL A 21 14.94 -21.25 1.32
CA VAL A 21 14.13 -22.10 2.20
C VAL A 21 14.98 -23.24 2.79
N ALA A 22 15.86 -23.85 1.98
CA ALA A 22 16.78 -24.89 2.43
C ALA A 22 17.71 -24.40 3.54
N ILE A 23 18.30 -23.23 3.35
CA ILE A 23 19.18 -22.59 4.32
C ILE A 23 18.39 -22.23 5.59
N GLY A 24 17.20 -21.64 5.45
CA GLY A 24 16.35 -21.27 6.58
C GLY A 24 15.94 -22.48 7.41
N LEU A 25 15.47 -23.55 6.77
CA LEU A 25 15.12 -24.80 7.44
C LEU A 25 16.35 -25.47 8.08
N GLY A 26 17.48 -25.50 7.37
CA GLY A 26 18.75 -26.02 7.89
C GLY A 26 19.23 -25.26 9.12
N LEU A 27 19.08 -23.93 9.14
CA LEU A 27 19.42 -23.08 10.28
C LEU A 27 18.54 -23.38 11.50
N VAL A 28 17.23 -23.51 11.31
CA VAL A 28 16.29 -23.85 12.40
C VAL A 28 16.60 -25.22 12.98
N ILE A 29 16.85 -26.23 12.13
CA ILE A 29 17.19 -27.58 12.61
C ILE A 29 18.58 -27.57 13.28
N PHE A 30 19.55 -26.82 12.77
CA PHE A 30 20.85 -26.67 13.43
C PHE A 30 20.73 -26.16 14.86
N PHE A 31 19.94 -25.10 15.09
CA PHE A 31 19.70 -24.59 16.45
C PHE A 31 18.91 -25.60 17.31
N HIS A 32 17.98 -26.36 16.72
CA HIS A 32 17.29 -27.46 17.39
C HIS A 32 18.27 -28.51 17.92
N GLU A 33 19.12 -29.05 17.05
CA GLU A 33 20.15 -30.03 17.41
C GLU A 33 21.16 -29.45 18.41
N LEU A 34 21.52 -28.18 18.27
CA LEU A 34 22.39 -27.48 19.21
C LEU A 34 21.78 -27.43 20.62
N GLY A 35 20.45 -27.30 20.73
CA GLY A 35 19.72 -27.40 22.00
C GLY A 35 19.93 -28.75 22.67
N HIS A 36 19.63 -29.84 21.97
CA HIS A 36 19.87 -31.21 22.45
C HIS A 36 21.32 -31.42 22.87
N PHE A 37 22.26 -31.01 22.01
CA PHE A 37 23.70 -31.11 22.25
C PHE A 37 24.15 -30.37 23.51
N ALA A 38 23.75 -29.10 23.66
CA ALA A 38 24.16 -28.26 24.76
C ALA A 38 23.68 -28.82 26.10
N VAL A 39 22.42 -29.23 26.18
CA VAL A 39 21.85 -29.80 27.41
C VAL A 39 22.40 -31.20 27.68
N ALA A 40 22.65 -32.03 26.66
CA ALA A 40 23.29 -33.33 26.82
C ALA A 40 24.71 -33.17 27.42
N LYS A 41 25.50 -32.23 26.91
CA LYS A 41 26.82 -31.91 27.47
C LYS A 41 26.73 -31.36 28.89
N TRP A 42 25.75 -30.51 29.19
CA TRP A 42 25.54 -29.99 30.54
C TRP A 42 25.15 -31.08 31.55
N CYS A 43 24.34 -32.06 31.12
CA CYS A 43 23.98 -33.24 31.92
C CYS A 43 25.09 -34.32 32.00
N ASP A 44 26.28 -34.04 31.48
CA ASP A 44 27.40 -34.98 31.35
C ASP A 44 27.02 -36.29 30.63
N VAL A 45 26.28 -36.17 29.52
CA VAL A 45 26.04 -37.26 28.57
C VAL A 45 27.14 -37.24 27.50
N LEU A 46 27.71 -38.41 27.20
CA LEU A 46 28.69 -38.54 26.14
C LEU A 46 28.00 -38.39 24.78
N VAL A 47 28.30 -37.31 24.06
CA VAL A 47 27.89 -37.12 22.67
C VAL A 47 28.99 -37.64 21.75
N GLU A 48 28.70 -38.71 21.02
CA GLU A 48 29.64 -39.32 20.08
C GLU A 48 29.81 -38.46 18.83
N ARG A 49 28.70 -37.91 18.30
CA ARG A 49 28.69 -37.12 17.08
C ARG A 49 27.65 -36.00 17.12
N PHE A 50 28.05 -34.83 16.65
CA PHE A 50 27.17 -33.74 16.29
C PHE A 50 27.29 -33.52 14.77
N SER A 51 26.23 -33.83 14.02
CA SER A 51 26.23 -33.73 12.56
C SER A 51 25.30 -32.63 12.09
N ILE A 52 25.80 -31.76 11.22
CA ILE A 52 25.00 -30.84 10.41
C ILE A 52 24.79 -31.51 9.05
N GLY A 53 23.52 -31.73 8.71
CA GLY A 53 23.08 -32.43 7.52
C GLY A 53 23.06 -33.95 7.65
N PHE A 54 22.57 -34.59 6.59
CA PHE A 54 22.46 -36.04 6.44
C PHE A 54 23.27 -36.56 5.25
N GLY A 55 23.42 -37.89 5.17
CA GLY A 55 24.06 -38.58 4.05
C GLY A 55 25.59 -38.61 4.14
N PRO A 56 26.30 -38.67 3.01
CA PRO A 56 27.76 -38.74 2.98
C PRO A 56 28.40 -37.55 3.70
N ILE A 57 29.34 -37.84 4.59
CA ILE A 57 30.09 -36.83 5.35
C ILE A 57 31.10 -36.17 4.41
N LEU A 58 30.93 -34.87 4.18
CA LEU A 58 31.86 -34.06 3.39
C LEU A 58 33.10 -33.70 4.21
N TRP A 59 32.89 -33.39 5.49
CA TRP A 59 33.95 -33.01 6.40
C TRP A 59 33.65 -33.48 7.82
N ARG A 60 34.70 -33.91 8.54
CA ARG A 60 34.60 -34.25 9.96
C ARG A 60 35.85 -33.86 10.71
N LYS A 61 35.67 -33.46 11.97
CA LYS A 61 36.75 -33.18 12.90
C LYS A 61 36.34 -33.63 14.30
N LYS A 62 37.18 -34.45 14.92
CA LYS A 62 37.02 -34.78 16.34
C LYS A 62 37.63 -33.67 17.18
N TRP A 63 36.82 -33.09 18.07
CA TRP A 63 37.29 -32.13 19.06
C TRP A 63 36.83 -32.56 20.45
N GLY A 64 37.80 -32.82 21.33
CA GLY A 64 37.55 -33.51 22.59
C GLY A 64 37.01 -34.91 22.34
N GLU A 65 35.86 -35.21 22.92
CA GLU A 65 35.20 -36.52 22.83
C GLU A 65 34.17 -36.62 21.70
N THR A 66 33.78 -35.49 21.09
CA THR A 66 32.72 -35.42 20.09
C THR A 66 33.28 -35.26 18.68
N GLU A 67 32.74 -36.03 17.74
CA GLU A 67 32.97 -35.85 16.31
C GLU A 67 31.99 -34.81 15.75
N TYR A 68 32.50 -33.70 15.22
CA TYR A 68 31.72 -32.71 14.50
C TYR A 68 31.76 -33.05 13.01
N ALA A 69 30.60 -33.24 12.39
CA ALA A 69 30.48 -33.64 11.00
C ALA A 69 29.61 -32.65 10.20
N LEU A 70 29.99 -32.41 8.95
CA LEU A 70 29.21 -31.70 7.95
C LEU A 70 28.92 -32.67 6.80
N SER A 71 27.64 -32.91 6.53
CA SER A 71 27.18 -33.87 5.53
C SER A 71 26.61 -33.18 4.29
N LEU A 72 26.52 -33.93 3.18
CA LEU A 72 26.15 -33.39 1.87
C LEU A 72 24.75 -32.78 1.82
N ILE A 73 23.78 -33.37 2.54
CA ILE A 73 22.39 -32.92 2.51
C ILE A 73 22.16 -31.95 3.65
N PRO A 74 21.98 -30.62 3.41
CA PRO A 74 21.95 -29.62 4.47
C PRO A 74 20.60 -29.54 5.23
N PHE A 75 19.60 -30.35 4.85
CA PHE A 75 18.23 -30.33 5.38
C PHE A 75 18.10 -31.08 6.71
N GLY A 76 18.92 -30.74 7.69
CA GLY A 76 18.77 -31.19 9.06
C GLY A 76 20.09 -31.50 9.77
N GLY A 77 20.07 -32.46 10.67
CA GLY A 77 21.22 -32.84 11.48
C GLY A 77 20.82 -33.88 12.52
N TYR A 78 21.79 -34.34 13.31
CA TYR A 78 21.49 -35.22 14.43
C TYR A 78 22.58 -35.14 15.51
N VAL A 79 22.16 -35.36 16.75
CA VAL A 79 23.04 -35.52 17.91
C VAL A 79 23.05 -36.97 18.36
N LYS A 80 24.12 -37.70 18.05
CA LYS A 80 24.28 -39.09 18.49
C LYS A 80 24.82 -39.13 19.91
N MET A 81 23.98 -39.54 20.86
CA MET A 81 24.32 -39.68 22.28
C MET A 81 24.58 -41.13 22.65
N LEU A 82 25.51 -41.36 23.57
CA LEU A 82 25.80 -42.70 24.09
C LEU A 82 24.55 -43.25 24.79
N GLY A 83 24.13 -44.45 24.40
CA GLY A 83 22.95 -45.13 24.97
C GLY A 83 21.60 -44.63 24.44
N GLN A 84 21.57 -43.75 23.44
CA GLN A 84 20.36 -43.39 22.70
C GLN A 84 20.38 -44.08 21.33
N ASP A 85 19.36 -44.87 21.04
CA ASP A 85 19.11 -45.42 19.69
C ASP A 85 17.89 -44.71 19.09
N ASP A 86 18.13 -43.90 18.06
CA ASP A 86 17.09 -43.09 17.40
C ASP A 86 16.21 -43.93 16.45
N MET A 87 16.64 -45.14 16.07
CA MET A 87 15.88 -46.01 15.15
C MET A 87 14.94 -46.98 15.87
N ASP A 88 15.28 -47.38 17.09
CA ASP A 88 14.43 -48.22 17.95
C ASP A 88 14.54 -47.79 19.42
N PRO A 89 13.68 -46.87 19.90
CA PRO A 89 13.69 -46.38 21.27
C PRO A 89 13.44 -47.47 22.33
N SER A 90 13.00 -48.66 21.91
CA SER A 90 12.73 -49.82 22.78
C SER A 90 13.92 -50.75 22.93
N GLN A 91 14.94 -50.63 22.08
CA GLN A 91 16.18 -51.37 22.24
C GLN A 91 17.13 -50.60 23.14
N LEU A 92 17.29 -51.11 24.36
CA LEU A 92 18.38 -50.71 25.23
C LEU A 92 19.68 -51.06 24.51
N SER A 93 20.56 -50.07 24.38
CA SER A 93 21.99 -50.32 24.12
C SER A 93 22.48 -51.45 25.03
N SER A 94 23.46 -52.24 24.60
CA SER A 94 24.03 -53.35 25.42
C SER A 94 24.14 -52.99 26.90
N GLU A 95 23.90 -53.93 27.82
CA GLU A 95 23.83 -53.68 29.26
C GLU A 95 25.02 -52.82 29.77
N GLU A 96 26.22 -53.04 29.22
CA GLU A 96 27.44 -52.26 29.49
C GLU A 96 27.33 -50.75 29.11
N ILE A 97 26.64 -50.41 28.03
CA ILE A 97 26.38 -49.02 27.61
C ILE A 97 25.27 -48.41 28.46
N ALA A 98 24.27 -49.18 28.87
CA ALA A 98 23.20 -48.70 29.75
C ALA A 98 23.70 -48.44 31.18
N GLU A 99 24.69 -49.19 31.66
CA GLU A 99 25.31 -49.00 32.98
C GLU A 99 26.34 -47.87 33.03
N ASN A 100 26.76 -47.33 31.87
CA ASN A 100 27.70 -46.21 31.84
C ASN A 100 27.06 -44.93 32.43
N PRO A 101 27.63 -44.30 33.47
CA PRO A 101 27.05 -43.09 34.09
C PRO A 101 26.89 -41.88 33.15
N ARG A 102 27.63 -41.87 32.02
CA ARG A 102 27.56 -40.85 30.96
C ARG A 102 26.66 -41.26 29.80
N SER A 103 25.94 -42.38 29.92
CA SER A 103 24.90 -42.80 29.00
C SER A 103 23.61 -42.01 29.21
N TYR A 104 22.90 -41.72 28.13
CA TYR A 104 21.59 -41.08 28.15
C TYR A 104 20.57 -41.88 28.98
N THR A 105 20.55 -43.21 28.85
CA THR A 105 19.62 -44.09 29.58
C THR A 105 19.92 -44.16 31.07
N ALA A 106 21.18 -43.96 31.48
CA ALA A 106 21.59 -43.92 32.89
C ALA A 106 21.18 -42.62 33.62
N LYS A 107 20.84 -41.54 32.88
CA LYS A 107 20.42 -40.26 33.48
C LYS A 107 19.02 -40.35 34.07
N ASN A 108 18.75 -39.50 35.07
CA ASN A 108 17.43 -39.44 35.67
C ASN A 108 16.38 -38.86 34.69
N VAL A 109 15.10 -39.09 34.98
CA VAL A 109 13.99 -38.70 34.09
C VAL A 109 14.00 -37.19 33.79
N ALA A 110 14.30 -36.34 34.78
CA ALA A 110 14.31 -34.90 34.58
C ALA A 110 15.43 -34.45 33.61
N GLN A 111 16.62 -35.05 33.70
CA GLN A 111 17.72 -34.78 32.78
C GLN A 111 17.38 -35.23 31.37
N ARG A 112 16.79 -36.42 31.21
CA ARG A 112 16.35 -36.93 29.89
C ARG A 112 15.26 -36.06 29.26
N MET A 113 14.26 -35.68 30.05
CA MET A 113 13.21 -34.75 29.62
C MET A 113 13.80 -33.39 29.24
N GLY A 114 14.75 -32.88 30.01
CA GLY A 114 15.45 -31.63 29.69
C GLY A 114 16.19 -31.71 28.36
N ILE A 115 16.92 -32.81 28.10
CA ILE A 115 17.64 -33.04 26.85
C ILE A 115 16.66 -33.11 25.67
N ILE A 116 15.59 -33.90 25.75
CA ILE A 116 14.59 -34.02 24.66
C ILE A 116 13.86 -32.69 24.43
N SER A 117 13.54 -31.93 25.49
CA SER A 117 12.81 -30.66 25.33
C SER A 117 13.72 -29.52 24.85
N ALA A 118 15.04 -29.66 25.01
CA ALA A 118 16.00 -28.60 24.72
C ALA A 118 15.96 -28.14 23.27
N GLY A 119 15.74 -29.04 22.30
CA GLY A 119 15.63 -28.65 20.89
C GLY A 119 14.44 -27.72 20.64
N VAL A 120 13.26 -28.04 21.18
CA VAL A 120 12.06 -27.21 21.05
C VAL A 120 12.26 -25.85 21.74
N ILE A 121 12.79 -25.86 22.97
CA ILE A 121 13.06 -24.63 23.73
C ILE A 121 14.06 -23.74 22.97
N MET A 122 15.12 -24.33 22.39
CA MET A 122 16.11 -23.58 21.62
C MET A 122 15.50 -22.95 20.37
N ASN A 123 14.57 -23.63 19.70
CA ASN A 123 13.84 -23.04 18.56
C ASN A 123 12.94 -21.88 18.99
N VAL A 124 12.28 -21.94 20.15
CA VAL A 124 11.48 -20.82 20.68
C VAL A 124 12.39 -19.61 20.96
N ILE A 125 13.54 -19.83 21.61
CA ILE A 125 14.52 -18.77 21.88
C ILE A 125 15.06 -18.19 20.57
N THR A 126 15.45 -19.05 19.63
CA THR A 126 15.98 -18.64 18.31
C THR A 126 14.94 -17.84 17.52
N GLY A 127 13.67 -18.27 17.54
CA GLY A 127 12.57 -17.55 16.92
C GLY A 127 12.36 -16.17 17.53
N LEU A 128 12.41 -16.05 18.87
CA LEU A 128 12.33 -14.75 19.54
C LEU A 128 13.48 -13.83 19.13
N LEU A 129 14.72 -14.35 19.05
CA LEU A 129 15.87 -13.59 18.59
C LEU A 129 15.70 -13.14 17.14
N PHE A 130 15.26 -14.03 16.24
CA PHE A 130 15.00 -13.67 14.84
C PHE A 130 13.91 -12.60 14.73
N PHE A 131 12.83 -12.69 15.51
CA PHE A 131 11.85 -11.61 15.58
C PHE A 131 12.46 -10.29 16.06
N MET A 132 13.26 -10.30 17.12
CA MET A 132 13.93 -9.09 17.61
C MET A 132 14.84 -8.47 16.53
N PHE A 133 15.61 -9.27 15.79
CA PHE A 133 16.46 -8.78 14.71
C PHE A 133 15.63 -8.30 13.50
N ALA A 134 14.59 -9.03 13.13
CA ALA A 134 13.72 -8.66 12.01
C ALA A 134 13.03 -7.31 12.26
N PHE A 135 12.40 -7.13 13.42
CA PHE A 135 11.76 -5.86 13.77
C PHE A 135 12.76 -4.73 14.04
N ARG A 136 13.99 -5.04 14.47
CA ARG A 136 15.06 -4.05 14.57
C ARG A 136 15.51 -3.53 13.21
N SER A 137 15.44 -4.33 12.16
CA SER A 137 15.76 -3.91 10.80
C SER A 137 14.69 -3.03 10.16
N GLY A 138 13.57 -2.81 10.84
CA GLY A 138 12.40 -2.11 10.30
C GLY A 138 11.46 -3.05 9.55
N VAL A 139 10.19 -2.67 9.48
CA VAL A 139 9.18 -3.34 8.66
C VAL A 139 8.60 -2.29 7.73
N ASP A 140 8.50 -2.62 6.45
CA ASP A 140 7.85 -1.73 5.48
C ASP A 140 6.36 -1.64 5.82
N THR A 141 5.92 -0.45 6.19
CA THR A 141 4.52 -0.16 6.51
C THR A 141 4.00 0.91 5.58
N THR A 142 2.76 0.74 5.11
CA THR A 142 2.05 1.79 4.39
C THR A 142 1.76 2.94 5.37
N PRO A 143 2.32 4.13 5.17
CA PRO A 143 2.14 5.23 6.11
C PRO A 143 0.65 5.61 6.18
N ALA A 144 0.20 6.14 7.32
CA ALA A 144 -1.17 6.60 7.51
C ALA A 144 -1.43 7.95 6.79
N VAL A 145 -1.16 7.99 5.49
CA VAL A 145 -1.36 9.14 4.61
C VAL A 145 -2.54 8.85 3.71
N VAL A 146 -3.42 9.84 3.55
CA VAL A 146 -4.57 9.77 2.66
C VAL A 146 -4.09 9.82 1.21
N GLY A 147 -4.35 8.76 0.45
CA GLY A 147 -4.12 8.70 -1.00
C GLY A 147 -5.23 9.43 -1.72
N ASP A 148 -6.37 8.77 -1.87
CA ASP A 148 -7.58 9.34 -2.45
C ASP A 148 -8.73 9.37 -1.45
N LEU A 149 -9.67 10.27 -1.72
CA LEU A 149 -10.94 10.34 -1.02
C LEU A 149 -12.09 9.95 -1.94
N GLN A 150 -12.96 9.08 -1.43
CA GLN A 150 -14.20 8.78 -2.10
C GLN A 150 -15.17 9.96 -1.94
N VAL A 151 -15.49 10.60 -3.06
CA VAL A 151 -16.35 11.80 -3.09
C VAL A 151 -17.72 11.51 -2.43
N GLY A 152 -18.13 12.40 -1.52
CA GLY A 152 -19.39 12.29 -0.77
C GLY A 152 -19.36 11.39 0.47
N MET A 153 -18.24 10.70 0.74
CA MET A 153 -18.05 9.89 1.96
C MET A 153 -17.61 10.76 3.16
N PRO A 154 -17.66 10.24 4.40
CA PRO A 154 -17.43 11.03 5.60
C PRO A 154 -16.13 11.85 5.61
N ALA A 155 -14.99 11.26 5.21
CA ALA A 155 -13.71 11.97 5.17
C ALA A 155 -13.72 13.11 4.15
N TRP A 156 -14.26 12.87 2.95
CA TRP A 156 -14.41 13.89 1.92
C TRP A 156 -15.33 15.02 2.38
N ASN A 157 -16.49 14.69 2.97
CA ASN A 157 -17.45 15.67 3.48
C ASN A 157 -16.84 16.55 4.56
N ALA A 158 -15.93 16.01 5.37
CA ALA A 158 -15.28 16.79 6.42
C ALA A 158 -14.08 17.63 5.93
N GLY A 159 -13.84 17.66 4.61
CA GLY A 159 -12.81 18.48 3.98
C GLY A 159 -11.40 17.90 4.07
N MET A 160 -11.24 16.61 4.38
CA MET A 160 -9.94 15.93 4.28
C MET A 160 -9.45 15.94 2.82
N ARG A 161 -8.14 15.91 2.61
CA ARG A 161 -7.49 15.99 1.29
C ARG A 161 -6.46 14.89 1.13
N SER A 162 -6.21 14.53 -0.13
CA SER A 162 -5.05 13.72 -0.52
C SER A 162 -3.77 14.37 0.01
N GLY A 163 -2.86 13.56 0.56
CA GLY A 163 -1.63 14.04 1.22
C GLY A 163 -1.74 14.16 2.73
N ASP A 164 -2.96 14.32 3.28
CA ASP A 164 -3.13 14.44 4.73
C ASP A 164 -2.56 13.24 5.49
N ARG A 165 -1.70 13.52 6.47
CA ARG A 165 -1.15 12.50 7.37
C ARG A 165 -2.02 12.39 8.62
N ILE A 166 -2.56 11.22 8.88
CA ILE A 166 -3.36 10.94 10.07
C ILE A 166 -2.41 10.52 11.20
N GLU A 167 -2.44 11.26 12.31
CA GLU A 167 -1.57 11.02 13.46
C GLU A 167 -2.27 10.23 14.57
N ALA A 168 -3.57 10.47 14.77
CA ALA A 168 -4.34 9.80 15.80
C ALA A 168 -5.83 9.65 15.45
N ILE A 169 -6.47 8.65 16.08
CA ILE A 169 -7.91 8.41 16.06
C ILE A 169 -8.39 8.14 17.48
N ASN A 170 -9.35 8.93 17.99
CA ASN A 170 -9.90 8.80 19.34
C ASN A 170 -8.79 8.72 20.41
N ASP A 171 -7.86 9.68 20.42
CA ASP A 171 -6.68 9.75 21.28
C ASP A 171 -5.66 8.61 21.13
N ARG A 172 -5.84 7.70 20.16
CA ARG A 172 -4.89 6.62 19.88
C ARG A 172 -4.03 6.98 18.69
N LYS A 173 -2.72 7.01 18.92
CA LYS A 173 -1.73 7.19 17.86
C LYS A 173 -1.87 6.08 16.81
N ILE A 174 -1.80 6.49 15.54
CA ILE A 174 -1.80 5.60 14.39
C ILE A 174 -0.40 5.59 13.79
N GLU A 175 0.16 4.40 13.57
CA GLU A 175 1.51 4.26 12.97
C GLU A 175 1.43 4.01 11.46
N ASP A 176 0.44 3.25 11.02
CA ASP A 176 0.26 2.85 9.63
C ASP A 176 -1.20 2.94 9.16
N PHE A 177 -1.42 2.80 7.85
CA PHE A 177 -2.76 2.86 7.28
C PHE A 177 -3.66 1.70 7.72
N ASN A 178 -3.09 0.53 8.06
CA ASN A 178 -3.87 -0.61 8.54
C ASN A 178 -4.47 -0.33 9.91
N ASP A 179 -3.76 0.38 10.77
CA ASP A 179 -4.26 0.82 12.07
C ASP A 179 -5.44 1.78 11.92
N LEU A 180 -5.38 2.71 10.96
CA LEU A 180 -6.52 3.56 10.58
C LEU A 180 -7.74 2.72 10.14
N MET A 181 -7.52 1.75 9.26
CA MET A 181 -8.60 0.87 8.78
C MET A 181 -9.21 0.03 9.92
N ARG A 182 -8.37 -0.53 10.79
CA ARG A 182 -8.80 -1.33 11.95
C ARG A 182 -9.55 -0.48 12.97
N ALA A 183 -9.02 0.69 13.33
CA ALA A 183 -9.63 1.62 14.26
C ALA A 183 -11.01 2.09 13.75
N THR A 184 -11.11 2.41 12.46
CA THR A 184 -12.37 2.78 11.82
C THR A 184 -13.37 1.63 11.86
N ALA A 185 -12.96 0.42 11.46
CA ALA A 185 -13.85 -0.74 11.39
C ALA A 185 -14.37 -1.19 12.77
N LEU A 186 -13.57 -1.03 13.83
CA LEU A 186 -13.91 -1.41 15.20
C LEU A 186 -14.57 -0.29 16.02
N SER A 187 -14.77 0.89 15.42
CA SER A 187 -15.30 2.04 16.11
C SER A 187 -16.77 1.89 16.54
N SER A 188 -17.12 2.55 17.64
CA SER A 188 -18.48 2.62 18.16
C SER A 188 -18.97 4.08 18.17
N GLY A 189 -19.40 4.56 17.01
CA GLY A 189 -19.92 5.91 16.83
C GLY A 189 -18.99 6.78 15.98
N LYS A 190 -18.95 8.07 16.29
CA LYS A 190 -18.11 9.05 15.61
C LYS A 190 -16.64 8.81 15.92
N LEU A 191 -15.78 9.24 15.00
CA LEU A 191 -14.34 9.19 15.09
C LEU A 191 -13.79 10.60 15.20
N GLU A 192 -12.97 10.87 16.19
CA GLU A 192 -12.13 12.06 16.22
C GLU A 192 -10.79 11.72 15.57
N ILE A 193 -10.45 12.41 14.50
CA ILE A 193 -9.22 12.20 13.73
C ILE A 193 -8.36 13.44 13.87
N ASP A 194 -7.12 13.24 14.31
CA ASP A 194 -6.08 14.26 14.27
C ASP A 194 -5.21 14.02 13.05
N ALA A 195 -5.05 15.05 12.23
CA ALA A 195 -4.30 14.97 10.98
C ALA A 195 -3.45 16.23 10.75
N VAL A 196 -2.46 16.08 9.87
CA VAL A 196 -1.53 17.12 9.46
C VAL A 196 -1.62 17.26 7.94
N ARG A 197 -1.89 18.48 7.48
CA ARG A 197 -1.84 18.86 6.06
C ARG A 197 -0.40 18.85 5.55
N ASP A 198 -0.24 18.86 4.23
CA ASP A 198 1.08 18.96 3.58
C ASP A 198 1.85 20.25 3.94
N ASP A 199 1.15 21.35 4.25
CA ASP A 199 1.74 22.61 4.73
C ASP A 199 2.16 22.59 6.21
N GLY A 200 1.96 21.45 6.89
CA GLY A 200 2.25 21.28 8.32
C GLY A 200 1.13 21.75 9.25
N GLN A 201 0.00 22.24 8.72
CA GLN A 201 -1.14 22.62 9.54
C GLN A 201 -1.78 21.38 10.17
N THR A 202 -1.76 21.32 11.50
CA THR A 202 -2.50 20.32 12.29
C THR A 202 -3.96 20.70 12.38
N TYR A 203 -4.86 19.74 12.21
CA TYR A 203 -6.29 19.92 12.40
C TYR A 203 -6.93 18.64 12.96
N SER A 204 -8.06 18.82 13.64
CA SER A 204 -8.86 17.72 14.18
C SER A 204 -10.24 17.75 13.54
N VAL A 205 -10.77 16.58 13.22
CA VAL A 205 -12.06 16.45 12.55
C VAL A 205 -12.87 15.30 13.13
N THR A 206 -14.18 15.51 13.30
CA THR A 206 -15.09 14.47 13.78
C THR A 206 -15.85 13.86 12.62
N LEU A 207 -15.59 12.60 12.30
CA LEU A 207 -16.26 11.86 11.24
C LEU A 207 -17.35 10.95 11.79
N ASP A 208 -18.47 10.82 11.07
CA ASP A 208 -19.46 9.76 11.30
C ASP A 208 -19.26 8.67 10.23
N PRO A 209 -18.68 7.51 10.56
CA PRO A 209 -18.38 6.48 9.57
C PRO A 209 -19.64 5.96 8.84
N ASP A 210 -19.52 5.76 7.53
CA ASP A 210 -20.53 5.05 6.74
C ASP A 210 -20.69 3.62 7.26
N ILE A 211 -21.93 3.22 7.52
CA ILE A 211 -22.31 1.89 8.04
C ILE A 211 -23.06 1.04 7.02
N THR A 212 -23.21 1.49 5.78
CA THR A 212 -24.01 0.78 4.76
C THR A 212 -23.34 -0.51 4.27
N GLY A 213 -22.00 -0.58 4.36
CA GLY A 213 -21.21 -1.75 3.98
C GLY A 213 -21.09 -2.81 5.06
N THR A 214 -20.26 -3.82 4.79
CA THR A 214 -19.94 -4.90 5.75
C THR A 214 -19.08 -4.44 6.93
N ARG A 215 -18.41 -3.29 6.79
CA ARG A 215 -17.59 -2.64 7.81
C ARG A 215 -17.82 -1.15 7.76
N ARG A 216 -17.60 -0.49 8.89
CA ARG A 216 -17.60 0.97 8.98
C ARG A 216 -16.47 1.55 8.14
N ARG A 217 -16.72 2.61 7.38
CA ARG A 217 -15.73 3.23 6.48
C ARG A 217 -15.83 4.75 6.51
N ILE A 218 -14.72 5.43 6.27
CA ILE A 218 -14.67 6.88 6.12
C ILE A 218 -14.40 7.35 4.69
N GLY A 219 -14.09 6.41 3.77
CA GLY A 219 -13.91 6.71 2.34
C GLY A 219 -12.51 7.24 2.00
N VAL A 220 -11.46 6.65 2.56
CA VAL A 220 -10.05 6.98 2.25
C VAL A 220 -9.32 5.74 1.73
N THR A 221 -8.39 5.94 0.81
CA THR A 221 -7.45 4.91 0.33
C THR A 221 -6.03 5.22 0.79
N PRO A 222 -5.13 4.21 0.88
CA PRO A 222 -3.74 4.47 1.23
C PRO A 222 -3.05 5.26 0.13
N ALA A 223 -2.14 6.14 0.51
CA ALA A 223 -1.27 6.83 -0.44
C ALA A 223 -0.43 5.83 -1.26
N GLU A 224 -0.38 6.05 -2.56
CA GLU A 224 0.51 5.33 -3.46
C GLU A 224 1.95 5.87 -3.36
N GLY A 225 2.91 5.06 -3.80
CA GLY A 225 4.29 5.49 -3.94
C GLY A 225 4.55 6.19 -5.27
N LEU A 226 5.74 6.78 -5.41
CA LEU A 226 6.19 7.41 -6.66
C LEU A 226 6.83 6.41 -7.64
N THR A 227 6.83 5.12 -7.29
CA THR A 227 7.37 4.06 -8.13
C THR A 227 6.30 3.53 -9.08
N ILE A 228 6.58 3.53 -10.37
CA ILE A 228 5.72 2.91 -11.38
C ILE A 228 5.62 1.42 -11.09
N TYR A 229 4.38 0.96 -10.86
CA TYR A 229 4.09 -0.42 -10.49
C TYR A 229 4.72 -1.43 -11.45
N LYS A 230 5.48 -2.41 -10.92
CA LYS A 230 6.02 -3.53 -11.70
C LYS A 230 5.06 -4.72 -11.58
N SER A 231 4.36 -5.06 -12.67
CA SER A 231 3.49 -6.22 -12.70
C SER A 231 4.31 -7.50 -12.55
N GLN A 232 4.19 -8.17 -11.40
CA GLN A 232 4.83 -9.46 -11.13
C GLN A 232 3.97 -10.61 -11.66
N GLY A 233 3.70 -10.62 -12.97
CA GLY A 233 2.90 -11.66 -13.62
C GLY A 233 1.38 -11.49 -13.49
N SER A 234 0.90 -10.29 -13.10
CA SER A 234 -0.53 -9.95 -13.14
C SER A 234 -0.92 -9.52 -14.56
N GLU A 235 -2.17 -9.81 -14.96
CA GLU A 235 -2.76 -9.32 -16.22
C GLU A 235 -2.93 -7.79 -16.25
N ILE A 236 -2.75 -7.12 -15.10
CA ILE A 236 -2.84 -5.66 -15.00
C ILE A 236 -1.55 -5.04 -15.56
N PRO A 237 -1.63 -4.23 -16.64
CA PRO A 237 -0.46 -3.60 -17.21
C PRO A 237 0.08 -2.50 -16.28
N SER A 238 1.41 -2.36 -16.21
CA SER A 238 2.09 -1.31 -15.44
C SER A 238 1.77 0.11 -15.91
N ILE A 239 1.45 0.25 -17.20
CA ILE A 239 1.02 1.50 -17.82
C ILE A 239 -0.30 1.22 -18.53
N SER A 240 -1.34 1.98 -18.23
CA SER A 240 -2.66 1.80 -18.83
C SER A 240 -2.60 2.00 -20.35
N PRO A 241 -3.03 1.02 -21.17
CA PRO A 241 -3.04 1.16 -22.62
C PRO A 241 -3.84 2.39 -23.07
N GLY A 242 -3.28 3.19 -23.99
CA GLY A 242 -3.93 4.40 -24.50
C GLY A 242 -3.80 5.64 -23.61
N SER A 243 -3.18 5.53 -22.43
CA SER A 243 -2.88 6.70 -21.58
C SER A 243 -1.74 7.55 -22.17
N ALA A 244 -1.62 8.79 -21.69
CA ALA A 244 -0.51 9.71 -22.02
C ALA A 244 0.86 9.07 -21.77
N ALA A 245 0.98 8.31 -20.68
CA ALA A 245 2.21 7.63 -20.27
C ALA A 245 2.72 6.63 -21.32
N THR A 246 1.83 6.02 -22.13
CA THR A 246 2.26 5.12 -23.22
C THR A 246 2.93 5.85 -24.40
N GLN A 247 2.70 7.16 -24.51
CA GLN A 247 3.26 8.03 -25.54
C GLN A 247 4.46 8.84 -25.03
N ALA A 248 4.90 8.57 -23.80
CA ALA A 248 6.02 9.28 -23.20
C ALA A 248 7.33 9.02 -23.96
N SER A 249 8.19 10.02 -24.02
CA SER A 249 9.48 9.96 -24.71
C SER A 249 10.62 10.52 -23.84
N PRO A 250 11.64 9.71 -23.51
CA PRO A 250 11.70 8.26 -23.66
C PRO A 250 10.57 7.55 -22.89
N ALA A 251 10.29 6.28 -23.19
CA ALA A 251 9.20 5.56 -22.55
C ALA A 251 9.42 5.43 -21.03
N LEU A 252 8.34 5.53 -20.25
CA LEU A 252 8.34 5.17 -18.83
C LEU A 252 8.51 3.66 -18.68
N GLU A 253 9.28 3.24 -17.68
CA GLU A 253 9.58 1.83 -17.42
C GLU A 253 9.03 1.39 -16.05
N PRO A 254 8.54 0.15 -15.92
CA PRO A 254 8.12 -0.38 -14.62
C PRO A 254 9.29 -0.38 -13.63
N GLY A 255 9.08 0.23 -12.46
CA GLY A 255 10.10 0.43 -11.43
C GLY A 255 10.79 1.79 -11.47
N ASP A 256 10.53 2.63 -12.46
CA ASP A 256 10.92 4.05 -12.43
C ASP A 256 10.35 4.71 -11.17
N VAL A 257 11.16 5.55 -10.52
CA VAL A 257 10.72 6.36 -9.37
C VAL A 257 10.66 7.82 -9.79
N VAL A 258 9.49 8.44 -9.75
CA VAL A 258 9.34 9.86 -10.06
C VAL A 258 10.04 10.70 -8.99
N LEU A 259 10.94 11.60 -9.42
CA LEU A 259 11.69 12.50 -8.55
C LEU A 259 11.20 13.95 -8.66
N ALA A 260 10.79 14.36 -9.86
CA ALA A 260 10.33 15.72 -10.14
C ALA A 260 9.36 15.75 -11.33
N ALA A 261 8.57 16.82 -11.40
CA ALA A 261 7.71 17.17 -12.54
C ALA A 261 7.99 18.65 -12.91
N ASP A 262 8.37 18.93 -14.15
CA ASP A 262 8.77 20.25 -14.66
C ASP A 262 9.78 20.97 -13.74
N SER A 263 10.80 20.25 -13.28
CA SER A 263 11.82 20.71 -12.32
C SER A 263 11.32 20.98 -10.89
N GLN A 264 10.04 20.78 -10.60
CA GLN A 264 9.52 20.80 -9.23
C GLN A 264 9.75 19.43 -8.58
N PRO A 265 10.51 19.35 -7.47
CA PRO A 265 10.68 18.09 -6.76
C PRO A 265 9.34 17.54 -6.30
N VAL A 266 9.17 16.22 -6.41
CA VAL A 266 7.96 15.52 -6.00
C VAL A 266 8.32 14.54 -4.91
N THR A 267 7.64 14.64 -3.77
CA THR A 267 7.91 13.83 -2.57
C THR A 267 6.76 12.90 -2.20
N SER A 268 5.58 13.11 -2.77
CA SER A 268 4.40 12.28 -2.55
C SER A 268 3.54 12.12 -3.80
N ALA A 269 2.76 11.03 -3.87
CA ALA A 269 1.81 10.84 -4.97
C ALA A 269 0.71 11.91 -5.00
N ALA A 270 0.32 12.46 -3.84
CA ALA A 270 -0.65 13.56 -3.77
C ALA A 270 -0.11 14.83 -4.46
N GLU A 271 1.16 15.17 -4.21
CA GLU A 271 1.86 16.28 -4.86
C GLU A 271 1.97 16.05 -6.38
N LEU A 272 2.31 14.83 -6.80
CA LEU A 272 2.34 14.46 -8.22
C LEU A 272 0.96 14.65 -8.88
N SER A 273 -0.10 14.11 -8.26
CA SER A 273 -1.47 14.24 -8.75
C SER A 273 -1.90 15.70 -8.87
N GLN A 274 -1.52 16.54 -7.91
CA GLN A 274 -1.81 17.98 -7.96
C GLN A 274 -1.10 18.65 -9.15
N ILE A 275 0.19 18.39 -9.34
CA ILE A 275 0.95 18.94 -10.49
C ILE A 275 0.32 18.47 -11.81
N LEU A 276 0.03 17.18 -11.95
CA LEU A 276 -0.63 16.63 -13.14
C LEU A 276 -1.98 17.29 -13.42
N SER A 277 -2.79 17.54 -12.39
CA SER A 277 -4.10 18.20 -12.51
C SER A 277 -3.99 19.65 -13.00
N ASN A 278 -2.92 20.34 -12.63
CA ASN A 278 -2.66 21.73 -13.00
C ASN A 278 -2.05 21.85 -14.41
N HIS A 279 -1.39 20.80 -14.91
CA HIS A 279 -0.74 20.76 -16.23
C HIS A 279 -1.51 19.92 -17.27
N ARG A 280 -2.83 19.79 -17.12
CA ARG A 280 -3.68 18.90 -17.94
C ARG A 280 -3.69 19.16 -19.45
N ALA A 281 -3.44 20.41 -19.87
CA ALA A 281 -3.50 20.82 -21.28
C ALA A 281 -2.13 20.83 -21.98
N ASP A 282 -1.05 20.73 -21.20
CA ASP A 282 0.32 20.92 -21.68
C ASP A 282 1.13 19.62 -21.53
N PRO A 283 2.15 19.39 -22.38
CA PRO A 283 3.11 18.32 -22.13
C PRO A 283 3.87 18.61 -20.82
N LEU A 284 4.19 17.55 -20.08
CA LEU A 284 4.89 17.61 -18.79
C LEU A 284 6.16 16.77 -18.84
N THR A 285 7.27 17.25 -18.28
CA THR A 285 8.50 16.46 -18.14
C THR A 285 8.60 15.89 -16.73
N LEU A 286 8.66 14.56 -16.61
CA LEU A 286 8.97 13.87 -15.36
C LEU A 286 10.45 13.50 -15.32
N SER A 287 11.17 13.89 -14.27
CA SER A 287 12.51 13.35 -13.99
C SER A 287 12.34 12.10 -13.15
N VAL A 288 12.83 10.96 -13.64
CA VAL A 288 12.69 9.65 -12.99
C VAL A 288 14.04 9.02 -12.66
N SER A 289 14.11 8.33 -11.53
CA SER A 289 15.21 7.43 -11.23
C SER A 289 14.95 6.06 -11.82
N ARG A 290 15.77 5.65 -12.77
CA ARG A 290 15.70 4.38 -13.50
C ARG A 290 16.88 3.48 -13.15
N LYS A 291 16.64 2.17 -13.07
CA LYS A 291 17.72 1.18 -12.95
C LYS A 291 18.42 1.01 -14.29
N THR A 292 19.74 1.12 -14.33
CA THR A 292 20.52 0.95 -15.57
C THR A 292 20.65 -0.51 -16.00
N SER A 293 20.44 -1.46 -15.10
CA SER A 293 20.42 -2.91 -15.36
C SER A 293 19.53 -3.63 -14.35
N GLU A 294 18.80 -4.66 -14.78
CA GLU A 294 18.01 -5.50 -13.87
C GLU A 294 18.90 -6.32 -12.91
N GLU A 295 20.16 -6.61 -13.30
CA GLU A 295 21.08 -7.44 -12.52
C GLU A 295 21.86 -6.63 -11.45
N ASP A 296 21.96 -5.31 -11.62
CA ASP A 296 22.66 -4.42 -10.69
C ASP A 296 21.71 -3.39 -10.09
N SER A 297 21.12 -3.76 -8.96
CA SER A 297 20.21 -2.88 -8.20
C SER A 297 20.85 -1.59 -7.66
N SER A 298 22.18 -1.43 -7.77
CA SER A 298 22.90 -0.29 -7.19
C SER A 298 23.18 0.85 -8.18
N SER A 299 23.03 0.61 -9.48
CA SER A 299 23.29 1.59 -10.53
C SER A 299 21.98 2.21 -11.04
N MET A 300 21.67 3.39 -10.51
CA MET A 300 20.53 4.22 -10.94
C MET A 300 21.00 5.35 -11.85
N GLU A 301 20.21 5.70 -12.84
CA GLU A 301 20.37 6.90 -13.65
C GLU A 301 19.12 7.78 -13.54
N GLU A 302 19.29 9.08 -13.78
CA GLU A 302 18.18 10.03 -13.84
C GLU A 302 17.82 10.26 -15.32
N VAL A 303 16.55 10.09 -15.64
CA VAL A 303 16.03 10.19 -17.02
C VAL A 303 14.89 11.20 -17.04
N ASP A 304 14.99 12.20 -17.90
CA ASP A 304 13.89 13.13 -18.16
C ASP A 304 12.96 12.53 -19.20
N VAL A 305 11.72 12.27 -18.79
CA VAL A 305 10.67 11.64 -19.58
C VAL A 305 9.58 12.66 -19.88
N THR A 306 9.40 13.00 -21.16
CA THR A 306 8.35 13.93 -21.58
C THR A 306 7.06 13.17 -21.84
N ILE A 307 6.00 13.51 -21.12
CA ILE A 307 4.65 13.00 -21.28
C ILE A 307 3.84 14.02 -22.10
N PRO A 308 3.23 13.63 -23.23
CA PRO A 308 2.41 14.55 -24.01
C PRO A 308 1.10 14.89 -23.29
N ALA A 309 0.52 16.03 -23.63
CA ALA A 309 -0.83 16.39 -23.18
C ALA A 309 -1.85 15.31 -23.62
N ALA A 310 -2.76 14.96 -22.73
CA ALA A 310 -3.84 14.01 -23.00
C ALA A 310 -5.20 14.67 -22.71
N PRO A 311 -5.76 15.40 -23.70
CA PRO A 311 -7.01 16.10 -23.50
C PRO A 311 -8.18 15.13 -23.28
N PHE A 312 -9.10 15.54 -22.42
CA PHE A 312 -10.35 14.82 -22.20
C PHE A 312 -11.20 14.85 -23.48
N ARG A 313 -11.48 13.69 -24.06
CA ARG A 313 -12.33 13.58 -25.25
C ARG A 313 -13.79 13.49 -24.83
N THR A 314 -14.61 14.43 -25.32
CA THR A 314 -16.06 14.37 -25.16
C THR A 314 -16.71 13.79 -26.41
N LEU A 315 -17.92 13.26 -26.27
CA LEU A 315 -18.72 12.81 -27.42
C LEU A 315 -19.48 13.95 -28.10
N GLY A 316 -19.21 15.21 -27.71
CA GLY A 316 -20.03 16.36 -28.09
C GLY A 316 -21.45 16.32 -27.51
N MET A 317 -21.73 15.46 -26.54
CA MET A 317 -23.04 15.39 -25.86
C MET A 317 -22.94 16.06 -24.49
N THR A 318 -23.79 17.04 -24.25
CA THR A 318 -23.90 17.66 -22.93
C THR A 318 -24.98 16.95 -22.12
N MET A 319 -24.58 16.40 -20.96
CA MET A 319 -25.49 15.68 -20.07
C MET A 319 -26.16 16.65 -19.09
N GLU A 320 -27.35 16.29 -18.62
CA GLU A 320 -28.06 17.06 -17.61
C GLU A 320 -27.35 16.99 -16.25
N ILE A 321 -27.08 18.15 -15.64
CA ILE A 321 -26.54 18.20 -14.27
C ILE A 321 -27.60 17.82 -13.23
N GLY A 322 -27.24 16.92 -12.32
CA GLY A 322 -28.05 16.55 -11.17
C GLY A 322 -28.00 17.56 -10.03
N LYS A 323 -28.62 17.19 -8.91
CA LYS A 323 -28.54 17.95 -7.66
C LYS A 323 -27.17 17.74 -7.00
N ILE A 324 -26.78 18.70 -6.17
CA ILE A 324 -25.65 18.59 -5.26
C ILE A 324 -25.96 17.47 -4.27
N VAL A 325 -25.11 16.44 -4.24
CA VAL A 325 -25.27 15.30 -3.33
C VAL A 325 -24.50 15.48 -2.03
N ALA A 326 -23.44 16.29 -2.05
CA ALA A 326 -22.62 16.59 -0.89
C ALA A 326 -21.94 17.96 -1.02
N VAL A 327 -21.73 18.60 0.12
CA VAL A 327 -20.97 19.86 0.27
C VAL A 327 -19.96 19.62 1.38
N GLN A 328 -18.68 19.94 1.13
CA GLN A 328 -17.63 19.78 2.13
C GLN A 328 -17.74 20.84 3.22
N ASP A 329 -17.51 20.44 4.46
CA ASP A 329 -17.43 21.32 5.60
C ASP A 329 -16.30 22.36 5.41
N HIS A 330 -16.57 23.60 5.81
CA HIS A 330 -15.63 24.73 5.72
C HIS A 330 -15.14 25.10 4.30
N SER A 331 -15.65 24.44 3.26
CA SER A 331 -15.36 24.76 1.86
C SER A 331 -15.89 26.13 1.44
N PRO A 332 -15.40 26.70 0.33
CA PRO A 332 -16.00 27.89 -0.26
C PRO A 332 -17.51 27.77 -0.47
N ALA A 333 -18.01 26.59 -0.87
CA ALA A 333 -19.44 26.37 -1.10
C ALA A 333 -20.25 26.40 0.19
N ALA A 334 -19.76 25.75 1.24
CA ALA A 334 -20.40 25.80 2.55
C ALA A 334 -20.45 27.24 3.10
N LYS A 335 -19.35 27.99 2.94
CA LYS A 335 -19.27 29.41 3.36
C LYS A 335 -20.22 30.31 2.56
N ALA A 336 -20.40 30.03 1.27
CA ALA A 336 -21.32 30.74 0.38
C ALA A 336 -22.80 30.32 0.59
N GLY A 337 -23.07 29.28 1.39
CA GLY A 337 -24.42 28.82 1.70
C GLY A 337 -25.05 27.93 0.63
N LEU A 338 -24.24 27.25 -0.19
CA LEU A 338 -24.71 26.15 -1.03
C LEU A 338 -25.08 24.95 -0.16
N LEU A 339 -26.15 24.27 -0.53
CA LEU A 339 -26.72 23.17 0.24
C LEU A 339 -26.79 21.90 -0.59
N LYS A 340 -26.84 20.77 0.12
CA LYS A 340 -27.30 19.51 -0.48
C LYS A 340 -28.69 19.71 -1.10
N ASP A 341 -28.94 19.02 -2.21
CA ASP A 341 -30.15 19.07 -3.03
C ASP A 341 -30.34 20.35 -3.87
N ASP A 342 -29.49 21.37 -3.72
CA ASP A 342 -29.42 22.47 -4.67
C ASP A 342 -29.06 21.95 -6.06
N ARG A 343 -29.58 22.58 -7.11
CA ARG A 343 -29.20 22.28 -8.49
C ARG A 343 -28.52 23.48 -9.12
N LEU A 344 -27.24 23.36 -9.47
CA LEU A 344 -26.51 24.40 -10.18
C LEU A 344 -27.21 24.69 -11.52
N SER A 345 -27.52 25.95 -11.79
CA SER A 345 -28.18 26.37 -13.03
C SER A 345 -27.34 27.33 -13.87
N LYS A 346 -26.61 28.26 -13.25
CA LYS A 346 -25.72 29.18 -13.97
C LYS A 346 -24.41 29.40 -13.25
N VAL A 347 -23.38 29.74 -14.02
CA VAL A 347 -22.10 30.21 -13.52
C VAL A 347 -21.64 31.41 -14.36
N ASP A 348 -21.36 32.54 -13.70
CA ASP A 348 -21.06 33.84 -14.33
C ASP A 348 -22.03 34.22 -15.47
N GLY A 349 -23.32 33.93 -15.26
CA GLY A 349 -24.39 34.18 -16.21
C GLY A 349 -24.54 33.16 -17.36
N GLN A 350 -23.63 32.19 -17.48
CA GLN A 350 -23.67 31.12 -18.47
C GLN A 350 -24.56 29.96 -17.98
N ASP A 351 -25.44 29.45 -18.84
CA ASP A 351 -26.34 28.35 -18.53
C ASP A 351 -25.59 27.01 -18.45
N ILE A 352 -25.65 26.34 -17.30
CA ILE A 352 -25.06 25.01 -17.10
C ILE A 352 -25.90 23.96 -17.84
N GLY A 353 -25.25 23.22 -18.74
CA GLY A 353 -25.88 22.29 -19.68
C GLY A 353 -26.22 22.89 -21.05
N GLY A 354 -26.18 24.22 -21.17
CA GLY A 354 -26.43 24.94 -22.42
C GLY A 354 -25.16 25.59 -22.97
N ASP A 355 -24.62 26.55 -22.23
CA ASP A 355 -23.40 27.29 -22.58
C ASP A 355 -22.14 26.57 -22.08
N ILE A 356 -22.23 25.93 -20.92
CA ILE A 356 -21.12 25.17 -20.31
C ILE A 356 -21.53 23.73 -20.04
N ASP A 357 -20.74 22.78 -20.54
CA ASP A 357 -20.92 21.36 -20.23
C ASP A 357 -20.65 21.14 -18.73
N PRO A 358 -21.56 20.49 -17.97
CA PRO A 358 -21.31 20.12 -16.59
C PRO A 358 -20.00 19.35 -16.38
N LEU A 359 -19.48 18.62 -17.36
CA LEU A 359 -18.17 17.96 -17.25
C LEU A 359 -17.00 18.96 -17.14
N HIS A 360 -17.16 20.19 -17.62
CA HIS A 360 -16.12 21.22 -17.56
C HIS A 360 -16.15 22.07 -16.28
N LEU A 361 -17.13 21.87 -15.39
CA LEU A 361 -17.21 22.63 -14.14
C LEU A 361 -15.97 22.46 -13.24
N PRO A 362 -15.41 21.25 -13.02
CA PRO A 362 -14.19 21.10 -12.21
C PRO A 362 -13.04 21.99 -12.71
N ASP A 363 -12.81 22.00 -14.02
CA ASP A 363 -11.78 22.84 -14.66
C ASP A 363 -12.13 24.33 -14.57
N TYR A 364 -13.37 24.67 -14.86
CA TYR A 364 -13.85 26.05 -14.85
C TYR A 364 -13.59 26.76 -13.52
N PHE A 365 -13.90 26.08 -12.40
CA PHE A 365 -13.68 26.61 -11.07
C PHE A 365 -12.21 26.54 -10.64
N GLY A 366 -11.48 25.47 -11.00
CA GLY A 366 -10.04 25.35 -10.71
C GLY A 366 -9.21 26.47 -11.34
N ASP A 367 -9.51 26.83 -12.60
CA ASP A 367 -8.81 27.91 -13.32
C ASP A 367 -9.10 29.31 -12.75
N ARG A 368 -10.14 29.43 -11.92
CA ARG A 368 -10.60 30.69 -11.31
C ARG A 368 -10.29 30.75 -9.82
N HIS A 369 -9.33 29.98 -9.33
CA HIS A 369 -8.90 30.08 -7.93
C HIS A 369 -8.57 31.55 -7.57
N GLY A 370 -9.04 31.98 -6.40
CA GLY A 370 -8.88 33.37 -5.95
C GLY A 370 -9.70 34.43 -6.69
N GLN A 371 -10.49 34.07 -7.70
CA GLN A 371 -11.39 34.97 -8.42
C GLN A 371 -12.84 34.78 -7.95
N GLU A 372 -13.61 35.86 -7.90
CA GLU A 372 -15.05 35.77 -7.60
C GLU A 372 -15.80 35.13 -8.76
N VAL A 373 -16.62 34.13 -8.45
CA VAL A 373 -17.51 33.44 -9.38
C VAL A 373 -18.93 33.55 -8.84
N VAL A 374 -19.88 33.93 -9.70
CA VAL A 374 -21.31 34.02 -9.35
C VAL A 374 -22.01 32.76 -9.79
N ILE A 375 -22.62 32.06 -8.84
CA ILE A 375 -23.39 30.84 -9.08
C ILE A 375 -24.87 31.14 -8.87
N GLU A 376 -25.72 30.68 -9.79
CA GLU A 376 -27.16 30.59 -9.54
C GLU A 376 -27.56 29.12 -9.35
N VAL A 377 -28.32 28.85 -8.30
CA VAL A 377 -28.85 27.51 -7.99
C VAL A 377 -30.37 27.53 -7.90
N LYS A 378 -30.98 26.44 -8.34
CA LYS A 378 -32.39 26.13 -8.08
C LYS A 378 -32.48 25.36 -6.76
N ARG A 379 -33.13 25.97 -5.77
CA ARG A 379 -33.35 25.40 -4.43
C ARG A 379 -34.82 25.08 -4.23
N GLU A 380 -35.12 23.88 -3.72
CA GLU A 380 -36.49 23.53 -3.36
C GLU A 380 -36.89 24.24 -2.06
N ALA A 381 -37.87 25.16 -2.12
CA ALA A 381 -38.41 25.78 -0.91
C ALA A 381 -39.36 24.81 -0.19
N ALA A 382 -39.57 25.03 1.12
CA ALA A 382 -40.40 24.21 2.00
C ALA A 382 -41.88 24.02 1.56
N ARG A 383 -42.34 24.73 0.52
CA ARG A 383 -43.68 24.61 -0.08
C ARG A 383 -43.69 23.98 -1.48
N GLY A 384 -42.57 23.41 -1.93
CA GLY A 384 -42.44 22.77 -3.25
C GLY A 384 -42.32 23.74 -4.44
N GLN A 385 -42.16 25.05 -4.18
CA GLN A 385 -41.79 26.02 -5.21
C GLN A 385 -40.27 26.13 -5.24
N ALA A 386 -39.67 25.95 -6.42
CA ALA A 386 -38.23 26.18 -6.58
C ALA A 386 -37.95 27.69 -6.59
N GLU A 387 -36.97 28.13 -5.80
CA GLU A 387 -36.44 29.48 -5.82
C GLU A 387 -35.05 29.48 -6.48
N ILE A 388 -34.70 30.60 -7.12
CA ILE A 388 -33.35 30.82 -7.65
C ILE A 388 -32.58 31.60 -6.60
N VAL A 389 -31.48 31.02 -6.14
CA VAL A 389 -30.56 31.65 -5.18
C VAL A 389 -29.26 31.95 -5.92
N SER A 390 -28.82 33.21 -5.86
CA SER A 390 -27.53 33.62 -6.38
C SER A 390 -26.53 33.76 -5.24
N VAL A 391 -25.36 33.15 -5.39
CA VAL A 391 -24.27 33.19 -4.40
C VAL A 391 -22.96 33.53 -5.10
N THR A 392 -22.13 34.32 -4.43
CA THR A 392 -20.76 34.61 -4.88
C THR A 392 -19.80 33.72 -4.10
N ILE A 393 -18.88 33.06 -4.81
CA ILE A 393 -17.90 32.15 -4.25
C ILE A 393 -16.50 32.52 -4.76
N VAL A 394 -15.49 32.25 -3.94
CA VAL A 394 -14.08 32.34 -4.35
C VAL A 394 -13.50 30.93 -4.27
N PRO A 395 -13.19 30.27 -5.40
CA PRO A 395 -12.62 28.92 -5.39
C PRO A 395 -11.25 28.89 -4.72
N ASP A 396 -10.99 27.80 -3.99
CA ASP A 396 -9.68 27.48 -3.41
C ASP A 396 -8.69 27.10 -4.52
N ASP A 397 -7.39 27.15 -4.19
CA ASP A 397 -6.27 26.72 -5.05
C ASP A 397 -6.18 25.19 -5.13
N ARG A 398 -7.19 24.59 -5.75
CA ARG A 398 -7.21 23.17 -6.12
C ARG A 398 -7.52 23.05 -7.60
N GLY A 399 -6.71 22.27 -8.32
CA GLY A 399 -6.89 22.00 -9.73
C GLY A 399 -8.23 21.33 -10.04
N GLY A 400 -8.61 21.36 -11.32
CA GLY A 400 -9.71 20.53 -11.83
C GLY A 400 -9.35 19.05 -11.74
N TRP A 401 -10.34 18.19 -11.51
CA TRP A 401 -10.17 16.73 -11.53
C TRP A 401 -9.16 16.12 -10.55
N VAL A 402 -8.85 16.80 -9.44
CA VAL A 402 -8.00 16.24 -8.37
C VAL A 402 -8.64 15.00 -7.73
N GLU A 403 -9.97 14.95 -7.67
CA GLU A 403 -10.73 13.82 -7.12
C GLU A 403 -11.65 13.24 -8.21
N PRO A 404 -11.10 12.53 -9.21
CA PRO A 404 -11.90 12.00 -10.31
C PRO A 404 -12.83 10.89 -9.80
N PRO A 405 -13.98 10.68 -10.46
CA PRO A 405 -14.90 9.60 -10.10
C PRO A 405 -14.29 8.24 -10.50
N THR A 406 -13.54 7.61 -9.59
CA THR A 406 -12.83 6.34 -9.84
C THR A 406 -13.71 5.10 -9.67
N LEU A 407 -14.82 5.20 -8.92
CA LEU A 407 -15.76 4.10 -8.70
C LEU A 407 -17.06 4.32 -9.48
N GLU A 408 -17.70 3.23 -9.87
CA GLU A 408 -19.03 3.26 -10.49
C GLU A 408 -20.02 4.05 -9.64
N ASN A 409 -20.81 4.91 -10.29
CA ASN A 409 -21.76 5.81 -9.64
C ASN A 409 -21.13 6.82 -8.64
N SER A 410 -19.83 7.08 -8.68
CA SER A 410 -19.25 8.18 -7.91
C SER A 410 -19.73 9.53 -8.46
N PRO A 411 -20.06 10.50 -7.60
CA PRO A 411 -20.32 11.85 -8.06
C PRO A 411 -19.04 12.52 -8.54
N ILE A 412 -19.20 13.52 -9.41
CA ILE A 412 -18.12 14.41 -9.83
C ILE A 412 -17.93 15.45 -8.73
N ALA A 413 -16.69 15.66 -8.30
CA ALA A 413 -16.31 16.71 -7.38
C ALA A 413 -15.87 17.97 -8.13
N ILE A 414 -16.32 19.13 -7.66
CA ILE A 414 -15.70 20.43 -7.92
C ILE A 414 -14.85 20.75 -6.70
N SER A 415 -13.66 20.15 -6.63
CA SER A 415 -12.81 20.15 -5.44
C SER A 415 -12.40 21.56 -4.97
N SER A 416 -12.30 22.53 -5.88
CA SER A 416 -11.97 23.93 -5.57
C SER A 416 -13.07 24.68 -4.83
N ILE A 417 -14.33 24.24 -4.92
CA ILE A 417 -15.42 24.83 -4.13
C ILE A 417 -16.00 23.86 -3.09
N GLY A 418 -15.65 22.57 -3.15
CA GLY A 418 -16.08 21.54 -2.20
C GLY A 418 -17.51 21.07 -2.43
N VAL A 419 -17.92 20.87 -3.68
CA VAL A 419 -19.28 20.38 -4.05
C VAL A 419 -19.17 19.10 -4.85
N ALA A 420 -20.13 18.19 -4.68
CA ALA A 420 -20.26 16.98 -5.49
C ALA A 420 -21.65 16.85 -6.11
N TYR A 421 -21.74 16.37 -7.36
CA TYR A 421 -23.01 16.13 -8.07
C TYR A 421 -22.90 14.92 -9.01
N HIS A 422 -24.04 14.36 -9.41
CA HIS A 422 -24.08 13.37 -10.48
C HIS A 422 -24.49 14.00 -11.80
N LEU A 423 -23.93 13.50 -12.91
CA LEU A 423 -24.56 13.66 -14.21
C LEU A 423 -25.77 12.74 -14.30
N GLN A 424 -26.87 13.26 -14.83
CA GLN A 424 -28.04 12.45 -15.13
C GLN A 424 -27.85 11.79 -16.50
N PRO A 425 -28.42 10.59 -16.72
CA PRO A 425 -28.40 9.90 -18.00
C PRO A 425 -29.41 10.53 -19.00
N ALA A 426 -29.44 11.86 -19.08
CA ALA A 426 -30.29 12.63 -19.97
C ALA A 426 -29.41 13.59 -20.80
N VAL A 427 -29.45 13.46 -22.12
CA VAL A 427 -28.74 14.34 -23.04
C VAL A 427 -29.55 15.62 -23.23
N LEU A 428 -28.96 16.78 -22.91
CA LEU A 428 -29.60 18.08 -23.11
C LEU A 428 -29.34 18.63 -24.50
N THR A 429 -28.09 18.58 -24.94
CA THR A 429 -27.66 19.10 -26.24
C THR A 429 -26.64 18.15 -26.86
N VAL A 430 -26.55 18.20 -28.19
CA VAL A 430 -25.53 17.52 -28.98
C VAL A 430 -24.92 18.58 -29.88
N ASP A 431 -23.60 18.73 -29.80
CA ASP A 431 -22.85 19.63 -30.66
C ASP A 431 -22.92 19.10 -32.11
N GLN A 432 -23.60 19.87 -32.97
CA GLN A 432 -23.76 19.54 -34.37
C GLN A 432 -22.52 19.88 -35.21
N SER A 433 -21.56 20.61 -34.63
CA SER A 433 -20.29 20.97 -35.26
C SER A 433 -19.17 19.97 -35.00
N ALA A 434 -19.40 18.96 -34.16
CA ALA A 434 -18.47 17.88 -33.88
C ALA A 434 -18.29 16.96 -35.11
N THR A 435 -17.48 17.39 -36.08
CA THR A 435 -16.85 16.48 -37.03
C THR A 435 -15.83 15.62 -36.28
N PRO A 436 -15.78 14.30 -36.51
CA PRO A 436 -14.72 13.48 -35.94
C PRO A 436 -13.37 13.94 -36.54
N GLU A 437 -12.53 14.57 -35.72
CA GLU A 437 -11.10 14.77 -36.00
C GLU A 437 -10.27 13.56 -35.56
#